data_AF-A0A2W0ELL8-F1
#
_entry.id   AF-A0A2W0ELL8-F1
#
_cell.length_a   1.000
_cell.length_b   1.000
_cell.length_c   1.000
_cell.angle_alpha   90.00
_cell.angle_beta   90.00
_cell.angle_gamma   90.00
#
_symmetry.space_group_name_H-M   'P 1'
#
loop_
_entity.id
_entity.type
_entity.pdbx_description
1 polymer ?
#
loop_
_entity_poly.entity_id
_entity_poly.type
_entity_poly.pdbx_seq_one_letter_code
_entity_poly.pdbx_strand_id
1 'polypeptide(L)'
;VPSSVASATLKITDSTGKTVRTIDLGSQKAGNASFIWDGKNDAGETVPAGTYTFGATSTIDGQSVALITNLPATVNSVTISQTGGELMLNLAGLGSVALSKVQTIGM
;
A
#
# COMPACT_ATOMS: atom_id res chain seq x y z
N VAL A 1 8.84 -6.25 5.75
CA VAL A 1 8.65 -7.07 6.97
C VAL A 1 9.91 -6.99 7.82
N PRO A 2 9.86 -6.41 9.04
CA PRO A 2 11.04 -6.15 9.86
C PRO A 2 11.73 -7.42 10.41
N SER A 3 10.98 -8.51 10.54
CA SER A 3 11.46 -9.87 10.88
C SER A 3 10.61 -10.89 10.12
N SER A 4 10.99 -12.18 10.10
CA SER A 4 10.11 -13.20 9.50
C SER A 4 8.81 -13.34 10.30
N VAL A 5 7.68 -13.41 9.61
CA VAL A 5 6.35 -13.61 10.21
C VAL A 5 5.75 -14.93 9.76
N ALA A 6 5.02 -15.59 10.67
CA ALA A 6 4.39 -16.88 10.40
C ALA A 6 3.14 -16.76 9.51
N SER A 7 2.48 -15.60 9.53
CA SER A 7 1.32 -15.30 8.70
C SER A 7 1.31 -13.81 8.33
N ALA A 8 0.83 -13.50 7.14
CA ALA A 8 0.60 -12.14 6.70
C ALA A 8 -0.70 -12.11 5.89
N THR A 9 -1.51 -11.09 6.12
CA THR A 9 -2.78 -10.90 5.43
C THR A 9 -2.81 -9.50 4.84
N LEU A 10 -3.20 -9.41 3.57
CA LEU A 10 -3.41 -8.14 2.88
C LEU A 10 -4.90 -7.87 2.73
N LYS A 11 -5.36 -6.79 3.33
CA LYS A 11 -6.73 -6.30 3.20
C LYS A 11 -6.79 -5.17 2.19
N ILE A 12 -7.72 -5.27 1.24
CA ILE A 12 -7.99 -4.25 0.23
C ILE A 12 -9.37 -3.65 0.53
N THR A 13 -9.43 -2.32 0.66
CA THR A 13 -10.69 -1.60 0.90
C THR A 13 -10.93 -0.53 -0.14
N ASP A 14 -12.19 -0.25 -0.45
CA ASP A 14 -12.58 0.88 -1.30
C ASP A 14 -12.52 2.22 -0.53
N SER A 15 -12.88 3.31 -1.23
CA SER A 15 -12.91 4.67 -0.67
C SER A 15 -13.95 4.87 0.44
N THR A 16 -14.92 3.96 0.58
CA THR A 16 -15.92 3.97 1.66
C THR A 16 -15.45 3.21 2.91
N GLY A 17 -14.28 2.56 2.83
CA GLY A 17 -13.74 1.70 3.88
C GLY A 17 -14.28 0.27 3.85
N LYS A 18 -15.10 -0.09 2.86
CA LYS A 18 -15.62 -1.44 2.72
C LYS A 18 -14.53 -2.38 2.23
N THR A 19 -14.43 -3.56 2.85
CA THR A 19 -13.53 -4.62 2.38
C THR A 19 -13.95 -5.12 1.01
N VAL A 20 -12.99 -5.08 0.08
CA VAL A 20 -13.14 -5.53 -1.30
C VAL A 20 -12.55 -6.92 -1.49
N ARG A 21 -11.36 -7.13 -0.91
CA ARG A 21 -10.66 -8.41 -0.97
C ARG A 21 -9.80 -8.63 0.26
N THR A 22 -9.66 -9.87 0.67
CA THR A 22 -8.64 -10.29 1.63
C THR A 22 -7.73 -11.35 0.98
N ILE A 23 -6.43 -11.10 0.97
CA ILE A 23 -5.43 -11.99 0.39
C ILE A 23 -4.58 -12.55 1.53
N ASP A 24 -4.56 -13.86 1.68
CA ASP A 24 -3.62 -14.55 2.56
C ASP A 24 -2.27 -14.68 1.86
N LEU A 25 -1.24 -14.06 2.44
CA LEU A 25 0.14 -14.11 1.95
C LEU A 25 0.94 -15.21 2.67
N GLY A 26 0.38 -15.87 3.68
CA GLY A 26 1.04 -16.91 4.45
C GLY A 26 2.30 -16.42 5.17
N SER A 27 3.25 -17.32 5.41
CA SER A 27 4.51 -16.98 6.07
C SER A 27 5.39 -16.11 5.16
N GLN A 28 5.96 -15.04 5.71
CA GLN A 28 6.84 -14.12 4.98
C GLN A 28 8.19 -14.01 5.68
N LYS A 29 9.27 -14.03 4.90
CA LYS A 29 10.63 -13.78 5.42
C LYS A 29 10.79 -12.29 5.75
N ALA A 30 11.81 -11.96 6.54
CA ALA A 30 12.24 -10.59 6.68
C ALA A 30 12.60 -9.99 5.30
N GLY A 31 12.27 -8.72 5.08
CA GLY A 31 12.45 -8.04 3.80
C GLY A 31 11.14 -7.73 3.06
N ASN A 32 11.20 -7.61 1.74
CA ASN A 32 10.07 -7.25 0.89
C ASN A 32 9.31 -8.50 0.44
N ALA A 33 7.99 -8.48 0.62
CA ALA A 33 7.07 -9.47 0.07
C ALA A 33 6.30 -8.81 -1.08
N SER A 34 6.33 -9.44 -2.26
CA SER A 34 5.56 -8.98 -3.41
C SER A 34 4.17 -9.59 -3.39
N PHE A 35 3.17 -8.81 -3.80
CA PHE A 35 1.81 -9.27 -4.01
C PHE A 35 1.26 -8.69 -5.31
N ILE A 36 0.26 -9.34 -5.87
CA ILE A 36 -0.48 -8.87 -7.04
C ILE A 36 -1.96 -8.93 -6.72
N TRP A 37 -2.67 -7.87 -7.06
CA TRP A 37 -4.12 -7.85 -7.07
C TRP A 37 -4.60 -7.71 -8.51
N ASP A 38 -5.54 -8.57 -8.89
CA ASP A 38 -6.13 -8.69 -10.22
C ASP A 38 -7.33 -7.76 -10.45
N GLY A 39 -7.63 -6.87 -9.50
CA GLY A 39 -8.80 -5.99 -9.57
C GLY A 39 -10.14 -6.71 -9.35
N LYS A 40 -10.12 -7.87 -8.67
CA LYS A 40 -11.35 -8.63 -8.33
C LYS A 40 -11.65 -8.65 -6.84
N ASN A 41 -12.93 -8.79 -6.49
CA ASN A 41 -13.36 -9.01 -5.11
C ASN A 41 -13.21 -10.49 -4.70
N ASP A 42 -13.61 -10.82 -3.46
CA ASP A 42 -13.57 -12.20 -2.95
C ASP A 42 -14.52 -13.17 -3.71
N ALA A 43 -15.53 -12.64 -4.42
CA ALA A 43 -16.42 -13.42 -5.28
C ALA A 43 -15.84 -13.66 -6.69
N GLY A 44 -14.66 -13.11 -7.01
CA GLY A 44 -14.02 -13.23 -8.32
C GLY A 44 -14.56 -12.25 -9.38
N GLU A 45 -15.38 -11.29 -8.97
CA GLU A 45 -15.95 -10.26 -9.84
C GLU A 45 -15.01 -9.06 -9.95
N THR A 46 -14.87 -8.51 -11.15
CA THR A 46 -14.09 -7.28 -11.38
C THR A 46 -14.74 -6.10 -10.67
N VAL A 47 -13.95 -5.33 -9.93
CA VAL A 47 -14.43 -4.14 -9.23
C VAL A 47 -14.26 -2.87 -10.06
N PRO A 48 -15.06 -1.83 -9.83
CA PRO A 48 -14.95 -0.58 -10.57
C PRO A 48 -13.57 0.06 -10.47
N ALA A 49 -13.18 0.84 -11.49
CA ALA A 49 -11.99 1.67 -11.41
C ALA A 49 -12.14 2.72 -10.29
N GLY A 50 -11.12 2.89 -9.47
CA GLY A 50 -11.14 3.81 -8.34
C GLY A 50 -9.92 3.69 -7.45
N THR A 51 -9.89 4.49 -6.38
CA THR A 51 -8.85 4.43 -5.37
C THR A 51 -9.16 3.33 -4.36
N TYR A 52 -8.17 2.48 -4.11
CA TYR A 52 -8.23 1.40 -3.13
C TYR A 52 -7.11 1.57 -2.11
N THR A 53 -7.40 1.23 -0.86
CA THR A 53 -6.43 1.21 0.23
C THR A 53 -5.98 -0.22 0.50
N PHE A 54 -4.69 -0.42 0.66
CA PHE A 54 -4.07 -1.71 0.91
C PHE A 54 -3.42 -1.67 2.28
N GLY A 55 -3.84 -2.57 3.18
CA GLY A 55 -3.27 -2.70 4.52
C GLY A 55 -2.82 -4.13 4.76
N ALA A 56 -1.53 -4.32 5.03
CA ALA A 56 -1.00 -5.62 5.41
C ALA A 56 -0.89 -5.73 6.94
N THR A 57 -1.29 -6.87 7.47
CA THR A 57 -1.16 -7.21 8.90
C THR A 57 -0.54 -8.58 9.09
N SER A 58 0.02 -8.82 10.25
CA SER A 58 0.53 -10.12 10.71
C SER A 58 0.06 -10.34 12.13
N THR A 59 -0.08 -11.59 12.55
CA THR A 59 -0.22 -11.94 13.97
C THR A 59 1.15 -12.32 14.53
N ILE A 60 1.61 -11.58 15.53
CA ILE A 60 2.87 -11.84 16.26
C ILE A 60 2.50 -11.91 17.73
N ASP A 61 2.83 -13.02 18.40
CA ASP A 61 2.51 -13.27 19.82
C ASP A 61 1.02 -13.07 20.16
N GLY A 62 0.13 -13.46 19.23
CA GLY A 62 -1.31 -13.31 19.37
C GLY A 62 -1.85 -11.89 19.13
N GLN A 63 -0.99 -10.91 18.84
CA GLN A 63 -1.39 -9.54 18.55
C GLN A 63 -1.32 -9.23 17.05
N SER A 64 -2.30 -8.47 16.56
CA SER A 64 -2.30 -7.97 15.18
C SER A 64 -1.32 -6.79 15.06
N VAL A 65 -0.30 -6.95 14.23
CA VAL A 65 0.73 -5.96 13.93
C VAL A 65 0.56 -5.49 12.49
N ALA A 66 0.51 -4.18 12.28
CA ALA A 66 0.49 -3.59 10.94
C ALA A 66 1.88 -3.70 10.29
N LEU A 67 1.90 -4.14 9.04
CA LEU A 67 3.11 -4.19 8.21
C LEU A 67 3.14 -2.98 7.28
N ILE A 68 4.35 -2.51 6.96
CA ILE A 68 4.54 -1.44 5.97
C ILE A 68 4.23 -1.99 4.57
N THR A 69 3.33 -1.33 3.85
CA THR A 69 2.97 -1.61 2.46
C THR A 69 3.55 -0.55 1.52
N ASN A 70 4.36 -0.99 0.57
CA ASN A 70 4.91 -0.14 -0.48
C ASN A 70 4.08 -0.34 -1.76
N LEU A 71 3.41 0.71 -2.23
CA LEU A 71 2.63 0.68 -3.48
C LEU A 71 3.30 1.55 -4.53
N PRO A 72 3.36 1.12 -5.80
CA PRO A 72 3.77 1.99 -6.88
C PRO A 72 2.71 3.08 -7.08
N ALA A 73 3.16 4.32 -7.31
CA ALA A 73 2.31 5.43 -7.67
C ALA A 73 3.00 6.26 -8.75
N THR A 74 2.24 6.71 -9.75
CA THR A 74 2.75 7.57 -10.81
C THR A 74 2.83 9.01 -10.32
N VAL A 75 3.98 9.66 -10.53
CA VAL A 75 4.17 11.09 -10.27
C VAL A 75 3.59 11.88 -11.43
N ASN A 76 2.59 12.72 -11.15
CA ASN A 76 2.01 13.64 -12.13
C ASN A 76 2.85 14.91 -12.25
N SER A 77 3.26 15.50 -11.13
CA SER A 77 4.07 16.73 -11.09
C SER A 77 4.79 16.90 -9.77
N VAL A 78 5.73 17.84 -9.71
CA VAL A 78 6.48 18.20 -8.50
C VAL A 78 6.09 19.62 -8.10
N THR A 79 5.80 19.82 -6.81
CA THR A 79 5.62 21.15 -6.23
C THR A 79 6.84 21.51 -5.39
N ILE A 80 7.45 22.64 -5.75
CA ILE A 80 8.58 23.22 -5.03
C ILE A 80 8.04 24.38 -4.19
N SER A 81 8.27 24.36 -2.89
CA SER A 81 7.91 25.48 -2.03
C SER A 81 8.87 26.65 -2.26
N GLN A 82 8.33 27.78 -2.72
CA GLN A 82 9.13 29.00 -2.98
C GLN A 82 9.65 29.67 -1.70
N THR A 83 9.17 29.24 -0.52
CA THR A 83 9.57 29.78 0.79
C THR A 83 10.47 28.82 1.57
N GLY A 84 11.09 27.83 0.91
CA GLY A 84 12.01 26.88 1.54
C GLY A 84 11.33 25.70 2.27
N GLY A 85 10.05 25.44 1.98
CA GLY A 85 9.34 24.25 2.48
C GLY A 85 9.76 22.94 1.78
N GLU A 86 9.30 21.82 2.33
CA GLU A 86 9.59 20.48 1.80
C GLU A 86 9.11 20.30 0.36
N LEU A 87 9.88 19.57 -0.45
CA LEU A 87 9.49 19.17 -1.80
C LEU A 87 8.33 18.18 -1.75
N MET A 88 7.29 18.44 -2.54
CA MET A 88 6.09 17.61 -2.60
C MET A 88 5.95 16.99 -3.99
N LEU A 89 5.63 15.70 -4.05
CA LEU A 89 5.23 15.01 -5.27
C LEU A 89 3.71 14.94 -5.36
N ASN A 90 3.14 15.29 -6.50
CA ASN A 90 1.72 15.11 -6.78
C ASN A 90 1.53 13.76 -7.44
N LEU A 91 0.93 12.81 -6.73
CA LEU A 91 0.77 11.43 -7.17
C LEU A 91 -0.67 11.18 -7.63
N ALA A 92 -0.82 10.42 -8.72
CA ALA A 92 -2.14 10.04 -9.24
C ALA A 92 -2.96 9.31 -8.16
N GLY A 93 -4.15 9.83 -7.86
CA GLY A 93 -5.08 9.23 -6.89
C GLY A 93 -4.72 9.39 -5.40
N LEU A 94 -3.51 9.89 -5.08
CA LEU A 94 -3.04 10.07 -3.69
C LEU A 94 -2.84 11.55 -3.30
N GLY A 95 -2.88 12.47 -4.26
CA GLY A 95 -2.66 13.89 -4.00
C GLY A 95 -1.18 14.20 -3.72
N SER A 96 -0.93 15.25 -2.92
CA SER A 96 0.44 15.71 -2.63
C SER A 96 1.08 14.91 -1.49
N VAL A 97 2.20 14.26 -1.78
CA VAL A 97 2.99 13.46 -0.84
C VAL A 97 4.38 14.06 -0.67
N ALA A 98 4.83 14.19 0.57
CA ALA A 98 6.17 14.67 0.90
C ALA A 98 7.26 13.74 0.35
N LEU A 99 8.32 14.30 -0.23
CA LEU A 99 9.40 13.51 -0.82
C LEU A 99 10.08 12.59 0.22
N SER A 100 10.14 13.00 1.49
CA SER A 100 10.67 12.15 2.58
C SER A 100 9.90 10.85 2.80
N LYS A 101 8.64 10.76 2.34
CA LYS A 101 7.80 9.54 2.42
C LYS A 101 7.95 8.64 1.20
N VAL A 102 8.79 9.00 0.23
CA VAL A 102 9.05 8.24 -0.99
C VAL A 102 10.28 7.35 -0.79
N GLN A 103 10.16 6.05 -1.00
CA GLN A 103 11.29 5.13 -0.82
C GLN A 103 12.20 5.04 -2.05
N THR A 104 11.65 5.06 -3.26
CA THR A 104 12.43 4.93 -4.50
C THR A 104 11.65 5.57 -5.66
N ILE A 105 12.37 6.16 -6.61
CA ILE A 105 11.82 6.62 -7.90
C ILE A 105 12.34 5.65 -8.97
N GLY A 106 11.42 4.93 -9.63
CA GLY A 106 11.77 4.09 -10.77
C GLY A 106 12.03 4.94 -12.01
N MET A 107 13.05 4.56 -12.79
CA MET A 107 13.36 5.15 -14.11
C MET A 107 12.61 4.45 -15.23
#